data_AF-A0A356ZB42-F1
#
_entry.id   AF-A0A356ZB42-F1
#
_cell.length_a   1.000
_cell.length_b   1.000
_cell.length_c   1.000
_cell.angle_alpha   90.00
_cell.angle_beta   90.00
_cell.angle_gamma   90.00
#
_symmetry.space_group_name_H-M   'P 1'
#
loop_
_entity.id
_entity.type
_entity.pdbx_description
1 polymer ?
#
loop_
_entity_poly.entity_id
_entity_poly.type
_entity_poly.pdbx_seq_one_letter_code
_entity_poly.pdbx_strand_id
1 'polypeptide(L)'
;IAGTESMELQILRNYVASYARNAIPPGSYLEVLRQDRQAFYQNFPGKLSSSRAELQKIKPGSQNYIIRDRGDKVYLFASSLLTVGGEDIYVSYIKDISTIYEKRQRQYIAFMAIALGACLLFGAGIYLISRKITRPLEELTLSAREIAAGTYAQRVTYNYNDEIGTLARSFNRMADLIQHKIKELNEAAGQKQQFIDNFTHELRTPLTSIIGYSELLKRQDLTQENFQISIDNIYREGKRIQHLAESMLKLV
;
A
#
# COMPACT_ATOMS: atom_id res chain seq x y z
N ILE A 1 -42.89 -59.23 41.55
CA ILE A 1 -43.51 -58.44 42.63
C ILE A 1 -43.41 -56.99 42.21
N ALA A 2 -44.47 -56.47 41.58
CA ALA A 2 -44.53 -55.11 41.09
C ALA A 2 -44.79 -54.20 42.31
N GLY A 3 -43.79 -53.39 42.68
CA GLY A 3 -43.93 -52.40 43.73
C GLY A 3 -44.99 -51.37 43.33
N THR A 4 -46.00 -51.20 44.17
CA THR A 4 -47.02 -50.17 44.06
C THR A 4 -46.30 -48.81 43.96
N GLU A 5 -46.41 -48.14 42.82
CA GLU A 5 -45.90 -46.78 42.67
C GLU A 5 -46.61 -45.92 43.73
N SER A 6 -45.84 -45.27 44.62
CA SER A 6 -46.45 -44.50 45.71
C SER A 6 -47.33 -43.40 45.13
N MET A 7 -48.46 -43.09 45.79
CA MET A 7 -49.41 -42.07 45.35
C MET A 7 -48.73 -40.72 45.06
N GLU A 8 -47.70 -40.39 45.83
CA GLU A 8 -46.87 -39.19 45.65
C GLU A 8 -46.10 -39.17 44.33
N LEU A 9 -45.54 -40.31 43.91
CA LEU A 9 -44.88 -40.45 42.62
C LEU A 9 -45.91 -40.31 41.48
N GLN A 10 -47.09 -40.92 41.59
CA GLN A 10 -48.11 -40.77 40.56
C GLN A 10 -48.56 -39.30 40.38
N ILE A 11 -48.67 -38.54 41.48
CA ILE A 11 -48.95 -37.10 41.46
C ILE A 11 -47.81 -36.32 40.81
N LEU A 12 -46.56 -36.58 41.21
CA LEU A 12 -45.38 -35.93 40.64
C LEU A 12 -45.28 -36.16 39.14
N ARG A 13 -45.51 -37.39 38.66
CA ARG A 13 -45.50 -37.73 37.23
C ARG A 13 -46.54 -36.94 36.45
N ASN A 14 -47.76 -36.86 36.96
CA ASN A 14 -48.84 -36.12 36.32
C ASN A 14 -48.57 -34.61 36.31
N TYR A 15 -48.00 -34.07 37.40
CA TYR A 15 -47.61 -32.67 37.49
C TYR A 15 -46.50 -32.33 36.50
N VAL A 16 -45.44 -33.14 36.46
CA VAL A 16 -44.32 -33.00 35.51
C VAL A 16 -44.81 -33.09 34.06
N ALA A 17 -45.69 -34.05 33.74
CA ALA A 17 -46.26 -34.19 32.41
C ALA A 17 -47.16 -32.99 32.03
N SER A 18 -47.93 -32.45 32.98
CA SER A 18 -48.73 -31.24 32.77
C SER A 18 -47.84 -30.01 32.52
N TYR A 19 -46.82 -29.82 33.37
CA TYR A 19 -45.86 -28.73 33.24
C TYR A 19 -45.11 -28.78 31.91
N ALA A 20 -44.64 -29.97 31.51
CA ALA A 20 -43.92 -30.16 30.27
C ALA A 20 -44.78 -29.92 29.01
N ARG A 21 -46.09 -30.10 29.09
CA ARG A 21 -47.01 -29.80 27.97
C ARG A 21 -47.42 -28.32 27.90
N ASN A 22 -47.61 -27.68 29.06
CA ASN A 22 -48.29 -26.39 29.11
C ASN A 22 -47.36 -25.20 29.39
N ALA A 23 -46.20 -25.42 30.02
CA ALA A 23 -45.36 -24.35 30.54
C ALA A 23 -43.96 -24.29 29.90
N ILE A 24 -43.52 -25.34 29.21
CA ILE A 24 -42.18 -25.41 28.63
C ILE A 24 -42.16 -24.81 27.21
N PRO A 25 -41.19 -23.93 26.86
CA PRO A 25 -41.12 -23.31 25.53
C PRO A 25 -40.95 -24.32 24.38
N PRO A 26 -41.33 -23.98 23.14
CA PRO A 26 -41.10 -24.83 21.97
C PRO A 26 -39.63 -25.21 21.79
N GLY A 27 -39.38 -26.47 21.39
CA GLY A 27 -38.02 -27.01 21.26
C GLY A 27 -37.31 -27.22 22.60
N SER A 28 -38.03 -27.18 23.72
CA SER A 28 -37.54 -27.59 25.02
C SER A 28 -38.21 -28.89 25.46
N TYR A 29 -37.46 -29.71 26.19
CA TYR A 29 -37.88 -31.02 26.68
C TYR A 29 -37.44 -31.17 28.13
N LEU A 30 -38.07 -32.12 28.81
CA LEU A 30 -37.81 -32.43 30.20
C LEU A 30 -37.69 -33.93 30.38
N GLU A 31 -36.73 -34.30 31.20
CA GLU A 31 -36.48 -35.67 31.61
C GLU A 31 -36.33 -35.69 33.13
N VAL A 32 -37.02 -36.62 33.79
CA VAL A 32 -36.90 -36.87 35.22
C VAL A 32 -36.45 -38.32 35.39
N LEU A 33 -35.34 -38.52 36.09
CA LEU A 33 -34.77 -39.83 36.36
C LEU A 33 -34.72 -40.06 37.87
N ARG A 34 -34.91 -41.31 38.28
CA ARG A 34 -34.66 -41.74 39.66
C ARG A 34 -33.16 -41.94 39.90
N GLN A 35 -32.78 -42.19 41.15
CA GLN A 35 -31.39 -42.47 41.54
C GLN A 35 -30.77 -43.66 40.77
N ASP A 36 -31.59 -44.67 40.43
CA ASP A 36 -31.20 -45.83 39.62
C ASP A 36 -31.08 -45.51 38.11
N ARG A 37 -31.24 -44.24 37.72
CA ARG A 37 -31.23 -43.71 36.36
C ARG A 37 -32.35 -44.22 35.46
N GLN A 38 -33.38 -44.86 36.03
CA GLN A 38 -34.58 -45.17 35.28
C GLN A 38 -35.41 -43.89 35.06
N ALA A 39 -35.89 -43.72 33.83
CA ALA A 39 -36.68 -42.57 33.46
C ALA A 39 -38.09 -42.67 34.04
N PHE A 40 -38.40 -41.71 34.90
CA PHE A 40 -39.72 -41.50 35.48
C PHE A 40 -40.64 -40.73 34.52
N TYR A 41 -40.06 -39.76 33.82
CA TYR A 41 -40.72 -39.01 32.75
C TYR A 41 -39.68 -38.59 31.70
N GLN A 42 -40.03 -38.67 30.43
CA GLN A 42 -39.22 -38.15 29.34
C GLN A 42 -40.14 -37.77 28.17
N ASN A 43 -40.00 -36.56 27.64
CA ASN A 43 -40.64 -36.15 26.38
C ASN A 43 -39.63 -35.76 25.28
N PHE A 44 -38.33 -36.00 25.52
CA PHE A 44 -37.30 -35.80 24.51
C PHE A 44 -37.43 -36.85 23.39
N PRO A 45 -37.57 -36.44 22.11
CA PRO A 45 -37.94 -37.34 21.00
C PRO A 45 -36.79 -38.22 20.49
N GLY A 46 -35.55 -38.00 20.93
CA GLY A 46 -34.37 -38.76 20.49
C GLY A 46 -33.89 -39.79 21.51
N LYS A 47 -33.16 -40.81 21.05
CA LYS A 47 -32.42 -41.71 21.95
C LYS A 47 -31.32 -40.94 22.66
N LEU A 48 -31.26 -40.96 23.99
CA LEU A 48 -30.22 -40.27 24.76
C LEU A 48 -28.91 -41.09 24.71
N SER A 49 -27.76 -40.40 24.64
CA SER A 49 -26.45 -41.08 24.59
C SER A 49 -26.17 -41.81 25.90
N SER A 50 -25.51 -42.97 25.84
CA SER A 50 -25.10 -43.74 27.02
C SER A 50 -24.17 -42.95 27.95
N SER A 51 -23.41 -42.00 27.40
CA SER A 51 -22.57 -41.11 28.19
C SER A 51 -23.39 -39.92 28.73
N ARG A 52 -23.77 -40.02 30.01
CA ARG A 52 -24.53 -39.02 30.77
C ARG A 52 -23.62 -38.25 31.73
N ALA A 53 -22.60 -37.58 31.20
CA ALA A 53 -21.60 -36.86 31.99
C ALA A 53 -22.20 -35.69 32.81
N GLU A 54 -23.26 -35.06 32.30
CA GLU A 54 -24.03 -34.04 33.01
C GLU A 54 -24.62 -34.56 34.31
N LEU A 55 -25.02 -35.83 34.35
CA LEU A 55 -25.59 -36.47 35.55
C LEU A 55 -24.53 -36.93 36.56
N GLN A 56 -23.25 -36.85 36.22
CA GLN A 56 -22.17 -37.29 37.11
C GLN A 56 -21.77 -36.16 38.07
N LYS A 57 -21.57 -36.51 39.35
CA LYS A 57 -21.07 -35.60 40.40
C LYS A 57 -21.94 -34.35 40.65
N ILE A 58 -23.22 -34.37 40.30
CA ILE A 58 -24.16 -33.32 40.72
C ILE A 58 -24.39 -33.45 42.23
N LYS A 59 -24.13 -32.39 42.98
CA LYS A 59 -24.53 -32.29 44.40
C LYS A 59 -25.97 -31.78 44.51
N PRO A 60 -26.74 -32.15 45.55
CA PRO A 60 -28.07 -31.57 45.78
C PRO A 60 -28.01 -30.03 45.78
N GLY A 61 -28.90 -29.40 45.01
CA GLY A 61 -28.93 -27.93 44.85
C GLY A 61 -27.93 -27.35 43.83
N SER A 62 -27.08 -28.18 43.19
CA SER A 62 -26.21 -27.75 42.09
C SER A 62 -26.77 -28.14 40.72
N GLN A 63 -26.32 -27.45 39.68
CA GLN A 63 -26.68 -27.71 38.29
C GLN A 63 -25.42 -28.01 37.49
N ASN A 64 -25.52 -28.96 36.56
CA ASN A 64 -24.48 -29.25 35.59
C ASN A 64 -25.06 -29.19 34.19
N TYR A 65 -24.23 -28.88 33.19
CA TYR A 65 -24.70 -28.80 31.82
C TYR A 65 -23.74 -29.44 30.82
N ILE A 66 -24.28 -29.89 29.70
CA ILE A 66 -23.51 -30.36 28.56
C ILE A 66 -24.20 -29.95 27.26
N ILE A 67 -23.42 -29.54 26.27
CA ILE A 67 -23.90 -29.30 24.92
C ILE A 67 -23.59 -30.54 24.08
N ARG A 68 -24.61 -31.06 23.39
CA ARG A 68 -24.49 -32.23 22.52
C ARG A 68 -24.85 -31.83 21.10
N ASP A 69 -23.88 -31.96 20.21
CA ASP A 69 -24.09 -31.89 18.77
C ASP A 69 -24.57 -33.26 18.26
N ARG A 70 -25.67 -33.28 17.52
CA ARG A 70 -26.26 -34.47 16.89
C ARG A 70 -26.27 -34.39 15.37
N GLY A 71 -25.36 -33.62 14.78
CA GLY A 71 -25.22 -33.41 13.35
C GLY A 71 -26.22 -32.38 12.83
N ASP A 72 -27.52 -32.70 12.88
CA ASP A 72 -28.59 -31.80 12.40
C ASP A 72 -29.02 -30.79 13.49
N LYS A 73 -28.88 -31.18 14.76
CA LYS A 73 -29.33 -30.36 15.88
C LYS A 73 -28.35 -30.35 17.04
N VAL A 74 -28.23 -29.18 17.66
CA VAL A 74 -27.43 -28.97 18.87
C VAL A 74 -28.36 -28.77 20.04
N TYR A 75 -28.18 -29.58 21.09
CA TYR A 75 -29.00 -29.55 22.29
C TYR A 75 -28.17 -29.19 23.52
N LEU A 76 -28.68 -28.26 24.33
CA LEU A 76 -28.19 -28.01 25.68
C LEU A 76 -28.95 -28.92 26.65
N PHE A 77 -28.23 -29.66 27.47
CA PHE A 77 -28.76 -30.40 28.59
C PHE A 77 -28.33 -29.70 29.86
N ALA A 78 -29.27 -29.29 30.69
CA ALA A 78 -29.03 -28.73 32.01
C ALA A 78 -29.71 -29.63 33.04
N SER A 79 -28.92 -30.26 33.90
CA SER A 79 -29.39 -31.27 34.85
C SER A 79 -29.14 -30.81 36.28
N SER A 80 -30.11 -31.06 37.15
CA SER A 80 -30.01 -30.82 38.59
C SER A 80 -30.40 -32.07 39.37
N LEU A 81 -29.92 -32.17 40.60
CA LEU A 81 -30.30 -33.19 41.57
C LEU A 81 -31.17 -32.54 42.64
N LEU A 82 -32.37 -33.08 42.82
CA LEU A 82 -33.35 -32.65 43.82
C LEU A 82 -33.68 -33.83 44.74
N THR A 83 -33.89 -33.55 46.02
CA THR A 83 -34.35 -34.55 46.99
C THR A 83 -35.82 -34.28 47.30
N VAL A 84 -36.72 -35.20 46.96
CA VAL A 84 -38.17 -35.07 47.18
C VAL A 84 -38.65 -36.28 47.96
N GLY A 85 -39.29 -36.07 49.12
CA GLY A 85 -39.77 -37.19 49.95
C GLY A 85 -38.65 -38.11 50.48
N GLY A 86 -37.40 -37.63 50.52
CA GLY A 86 -36.23 -38.44 50.88
C GLY A 86 -35.60 -39.23 49.73
N GLU A 87 -36.17 -39.17 48.52
CA GLU A 87 -35.60 -39.78 47.32
C GLU A 87 -34.86 -38.74 46.46
N ASP A 88 -33.67 -39.11 45.98
CA ASP A 88 -32.87 -38.32 45.06
C ASP A 88 -33.32 -38.52 43.61
N ILE A 89 -33.78 -37.44 42.98
CA ILE A 89 -34.26 -37.40 41.59
C ILE A 89 -33.44 -36.43 40.76
N TYR A 90 -33.09 -36.86 39.54
CA TYR A 90 -32.45 -36.00 38.56
C TYR A 90 -33.52 -35.34 37.69
N VAL A 91 -33.46 -34.03 37.53
CA VAL A 91 -34.30 -33.29 36.59
C VAL A 91 -33.39 -32.68 35.52
N SER A 92 -33.63 -33.03 34.27
CA SER A 92 -32.88 -32.51 33.11
C SER A 92 -33.79 -31.69 32.22
N TYR A 93 -33.44 -30.43 32.04
CA TYR A 93 -34.02 -29.53 31.04
C TYR A 93 -33.17 -29.56 29.77
N ILE A 94 -33.80 -29.84 28.64
CA ILE A 94 -33.13 -30.03 27.36
C ILE A 94 -33.64 -28.96 26.40
N LYS A 95 -32.76 -28.19 25.77
CA LYS A 95 -33.14 -27.14 24.81
C LYS A 95 -32.47 -27.37 23.46
N ASP A 96 -33.26 -27.36 22.39
CA ASP A 96 -32.77 -27.21 21.02
C ASP A 96 -32.21 -25.80 20.84
N ILE A 97 -30.89 -25.70 20.73
CA ILE A 97 -30.14 -24.46 20.55
C ILE A 97 -29.55 -24.33 19.14
N SER A 98 -29.96 -25.20 18.20
CA SER A 98 -29.46 -25.21 16.81
C SER A 98 -29.63 -23.84 16.14
N THR A 99 -30.77 -23.19 16.38
CA THR A 99 -31.08 -21.85 15.86
C THR A 99 -30.07 -20.78 16.30
N ILE A 100 -29.43 -20.94 17.47
CA ILE A 100 -28.39 -20.03 17.96
C ILE A 100 -27.12 -20.21 17.14
N TYR A 101 -26.72 -21.45 16.86
CA TYR A 101 -25.54 -21.75 16.04
C TYR A 101 -25.73 -21.32 14.59
N GLU A 102 -26.91 -21.55 14.00
CA GLU A 102 -27.23 -21.09 12.65
C GLU A 102 -27.21 -19.56 12.54
N LYS A 103 -27.82 -18.86 13.52
CA LYS A 103 -27.78 -17.39 13.56
C LYS A 103 -26.35 -16.88 13.66
N ARG A 104 -25.54 -17.50 14.53
CA ARG A 104 -24.12 -17.18 14.68
C ARG A 104 -23.35 -17.40 13.36
N GLN A 105 -23.60 -18.52 12.66
CA GLN A 105 -22.97 -18.81 11.38
C GLN A 105 -23.34 -17.79 10.31
N ARG A 106 -24.63 -17.42 10.20
CA ARG A 106 -25.08 -16.36 9.30
C ARG A 106 -24.45 -15.01 9.63
N GLN A 107 -24.30 -14.69 10.92
CA GLN A 107 -23.60 -13.48 11.36
C GLN A 107 -22.12 -13.51 10.95
N TYR A 108 -21.42 -14.63 11.13
CA TYR A 108 -20.03 -14.74 10.69
C TYR A 108 -19.86 -14.57 9.19
N ILE A 109 -20.72 -15.19 8.38
CA ILE A 109 -20.70 -15.03 6.92
C ILE A 109 -20.97 -13.57 6.54
N ALA A 110 -21.97 -12.94 7.17
CA ALA A 110 -22.28 -11.53 6.92
C ALA A 110 -21.11 -10.61 7.29
N PHE A 111 -20.48 -10.80 8.46
CA PHE A 111 -19.30 -10.03 8.86
C PHE A 111 -18.12 -10.25 7.93
N MET A 112 -17.89 -11.49 7.48
CA MET A 112 -16.83 -11.80 6.52
C MET A 112 -17.08 -11.14 5.17
N ALA A 113 -18.33 -11.13 4.69
CA ALA A 113 -18.71 -10.45 3.44
C ALA A 113 -18.51 -8.93 3.55
N ILE A 114 -18.90 -8.33 4.67
CA ILE A 114 -18.68 -6.89 4.94
C ILE A 114 -17.19 -6.58 4.99
N ALA A 115 -16.40 -7.39 5.71
CA ALA A 115 -14.96 -7.21 5.81
C ALA A 115 -14.27 -7.31 4.44
N LEU A 116 -14.66 -8.30 3.63
CA LEU A 116 -14.13 -8.46 2.27
C LEU A 116 -14.53 -7.28 1.37
N GLY A 117 -15.78 -6.82 1.45
CA GLY A 117 -16.23 -5.61 0.74
C GLY A 117 -15.44 -4.36 1.14
N ALA A 118 -15.18 -4.19 2.44
CA ALA A 118 -14.36 -3.10 2.95
C ALA A 118 -12.91 -3.19 2.45
N CYS A 119 -12.29 -4.38 2.49
CA CYS A 119 -10.94 -4.60 1.95
C CYS A 119 -10.85 -4.25 0.46
N LEU A 120 -11.84 -4.65 -0.34
CA LEU A 120 -11.88 -4.32 -1.77
C LEU A 120 -12.06 -2.81 -1.99
N LEU A 121 -12.94 -2.16 -1.23
CA LEU A 121 -13.14 -0.70 -1.29
C LEU A 121 -11.87 0.07 -0.93
N PHE A 122 -11.21 -0.28 0.19
CA PHE A 122 -9.96 0.35 0.59
C PHE A 122 -8.82 0.05 -0.39
N GLY A 123 -8.71 -1.19 -0.87
CA GLY A 123 -7.72 -1.57 -1.88
C GLY A 123 -7.89 -0.78 -3.18
N ALA A 124 -9.12 -0.64 -3.67
CA ALA A 124 -9.43 0.18 -4.83
C ALA A 124 -9.11 1.66 -4.59
N GLY A 125 -9.45 2.19 -3.40
CA GLY A 125 -9.12 3.56 -3.00
C GLY A 125 -7.62 3.83 -3.00
N ILE A 126 -6.82 2.94 -2.39
CA ILE A 126 -5.35 3.04 -2.36
C ILE A 126 -4.78 2.98 -3.78
N TYR A 127 -5.27 2.06 -4.62
CA TYR A 127 -4.83 1.95 -6.02
C TYR A 127 -5.11 3.24 -6.81
N LEU A 128 -6.29 3.85 -6.63
CA LEU A 128 -6.64 5.11 -7.28
C LEU A 128 -5.75 6.28 -6.81
N ILE A 129 -5.51 6.37 -5.50
CA ILE A 129 -4.62 7.39 -4.93
C ILE A 129 -3.19 7.21 -5.47
N SER A 130 -2.66 5.99 -5.45
CA SER A 130 -1.33 5.69 -6.00
C SER A 130 -1.21 6.10 -7.48
N ARG A 131 -2.22 5.78 -8.28
CA ARG A 131 -2.25 6.16 -9.70
C ARG A 131 -2.36 7.68 -9.93
N LYS A 132 -3.10 8.40 -9.07
CA LYS A 132 -3.31 9.85 -9.22
C LYS A 132 -2.21 10.72 -8.60
N ILE A 133 -1.54 10.25 -7.55
CA ILE A 133 -0.56 11.06 -6.80
C ILE A 133 0.85 10.50 -6.96
N THR A 134 1.06 9.23 -6.65
CA THR A 134 2.41 8.64 -6.60
C THR A 134 3.05 8.58 -7.98
N ARG A 135 2.30 8.15 -9.01
CA ARG A 135 2.84 8.01 -10.37
C ARG A 135 3.31 9.34 -11.00
N PRO A 136 2.54 10.44 -10.98
CA PRO A 136 3.05 11.72 -11.48
C PRO A 136 4.27 12.26 -10.73
N LEU A 137 4.37 12.00 -9.41
CA LEU A 137 5.54 12.38 -8.63
C LEU A 137 6.79 11.59 -9.03
N GLU A 138 6.64 10.31 -9.35
CA GLU A 138 7.72 9.49 -9.92
C GLU A 138 8.16 10.01 -11.29
N GLU A 139 7.21 10.34 -12.17
CA GLU A 139 7.49 10.93 -13.50
C GLU A 139 8.22 12.27 -13.39
N LEU A 140 7.84 13.14 -12.43
CA LEU A 140 8.56 14.37 -12.10
C LEU A 140 9.99 14.10 -11.61
N THR A 141 10.16 13.11 -10.73
CA THR A 141 11.46 12.74 -10.18
C THR A 141 12.40 12.23 -11.27
N LEU A 142 11.89 11.37 -12.16
CA LEU A 142 12.66 10.85 -13.30
C LEU A 142 13.03 11.97 -14.28
N SER A 143 12.07 12.83 -14.63
CA SER A 143 12.31 13.97 -15.53
C SER A 143 13.35 14.94 -14.94
N ALA A 144 13.31 15.18 -13.63
CA ALA A 144 14.30 16.02 -12.95
C ALA A 144 15.71 15.41 -13.02
N ARG A 145 15.84 14.08 -12.87
CA ARG A 145 17.12 13.37 -13.02
C ARG A 145 17.66 13.47 -14.45
N GLU A 146 16.80 13.30 -15.45
CA GLU A 146 17.18 13.43 -16.86
C GLU A 146 17.67 14.85 -17.20
N ILE A 147 16.98 15.89 -16.70
CA ILE A 147 17.42 17.28 -16.84
C ILE A 147 18.79 17.49 -16.16
N ALA A 148 18.99 16.94 -14.96
CA ALA A 148 20.27 17.03 -14.25
C ALA A 148 21.40 16.30 -14.98
N ALA A 149 21.08 15.24 -15.74
CA ALA A 149 22.03 14.51 -16.58
C ALA A 149 22.35 15.21 -17.92
N GLY A 150 21.68 16.33 -18.24
CA GLY A 150 21.91 17.11 -19.47
C GLY A 150 20.82 16.96 -20.54
N THR A 151 19.80 16.14 -20.30
CA THR A 151 18.69 15.93 -21.23
C THR A 151 17.58 16.97 -21.00
N TYR A 152 17.80 18.21 -21.47
CA TYR A 152 16.93 19.36 -21.12
C TYR A 152 15.54 19.40 -21.80
N ALA A 153 15.27 18.53 -22.78
CA ALA A 153 14.02 18.54 -23.53
C ALA A 153 12.85 17.84 -22.81
N GLN A 154 13.09 17.17 -21.69
CA GLN A 154 12.06 16.38 -20.99
C GLN A 154 10.98 17.26 -20.35
N ARG A 155 9.71 16.85 -20.46
CA ARG A 155 8.56 17.54 -19.86
C ARG A 155 7.59 16.53 -19.27
N VAL A 156 6.96 16.90 -18.16
CA VAL A 156 5.94 16.08 -17.52
C VAL A 156 4.56 16.47 -18.04
N THR A 157 3.78 15.49 -18.46
CA THR A 157 2.39 15.70 -18.91
C THR A 157 1.43 15.31 -17.80
N TYR A 158 0.82 16.31 -17.16
CA TYR A 158 -0.19 16.09 -16.12
C TYR A 158 -1.28 17.15 -16.22
N ASN A 159 -2.49 16.71 -16.58
CA ASN A 159 -3.58 17.61 -17.02
C ASN A 159 -4.66 17.83 -15.95
N TYR A 160 -4.37 17.53 -14.67
CA TYR A 160 -5.31 17.81 -13.59
C TYR A 160 -5.04 19.18 -12.94
N ASN A 161 -6.11 19.83 -12.49
CA ASN A 161 -6.07 21.12 -11.80
C ASN A 161 -5.99 20.94 -10.28
N ASP A 162 -4.91 20.33 -9.83
CA ASP A 162 -4.59 20.15 -8.42
C ASP A 162 -3.17 20.67 -8.10
N GLU A 163 -2.69 20.42 -6.88
CA GLU A 163 -1.35 20.79 -6.42
C GLU A 163 -0.25 20.12 -7.26
N ILE A 164 -0.47 18.87 -7.68
CA ILE A 164 0.46 18.10 -8.52
C ILE A 164 0.56 18.73 -9.91
N GLY A 165 -0.55 19.17 -10.50
CA GLY A 165 -0.56 19.87 -11.77
C GLY A 165 0.08 21.25 -11.70
N THR A 166 -0.10 21.94 -10.59
CA THR A 166 0.62 23.20 -10.34
C THR A 166 2.13 22.97 -10.27
N LEU A 167 2.55 21.91 -9.57
CA LEU A 167 3.96 21.51 -9.51
C LEU A 167 4.50 21.11 -10.89
N ALA A 168 3.76 20.33 -11.67
CA ALA A 168 4.17 19.90 -13.01
C ALA A 168 4.32 21.09 -13.98
N ARG A 169 3.40 22.07 -13.95
CA ARG A 169 3.54 23.31 -14.72
C ARG A 169 4.76 24.12 -14.31
N SER A 170 5.01 24.23 -13.00
CA SER A 170 6.16 24.96 -12.46
C SER A 170 7.47 24.29 -12.86
N PHE A 171 7.52 22.96 -12.78
CA PHE A 171 8.66 22.14 -13.24
C PHE A 171 8.92 22.34 -14.74
N ASN A 172 7.89 22.23 -15.58
CA ASN A 172 8.04 22.42 -17.03
C ASN A 172 8.54 23.84 -17.37
N ARG A 173 8.03 24.86 -16.67
CA ARG A 173 8.50 26.25 -16.85
C ARG A 173 9.98 26.40 -16.50
N MET A 174 10.43 25.78 -15.41
CA MET A 174 11.85 25.75 -15.05
C MET A 174 12.68 25.02 -16.12
N ALA A 175 12.21 23.87 -16.60
CA ALA A 175 12.87 23.11 -17.66
C ALA A 175 13.00 23.91 -18.97
N ASP A 176 11.97 24.67 -19.36
CA ASP A 176 12.01 25.58 -20.51
C ASP A 176 13.09 26.65 -20.35
N LEU A 177 13.18 27.26 -19.16
CA LEU A 177 14.16 28.30 -18.87
C LEU A 177 15.59 27.74 -18.91
N ILE A 178 15.81 26.54 -18.34
CA ILE A 178 17.11 25.87 -18.39
C ILE A 178 17.50 25.58 -19.84
N GLN A 179 16.60 24.99 -20.62
CA GLN A 179 16.88 24.67 -22.03
C GLN A 179 17.21 25.94 -22.84
N HIS A 180 16.48 27.02 -22.62
CA HIS A 180 16.75 28.31 -23.27
C HIS A 180 18.14 28.84 -22.90
N LYS A 181 18.49 28.81 -21.60
CA LYS A 181 19.79 29.29 -21.12
C LYS A 181 20.97 28.46 -21.65
N ILE A 182 20.82 27.14 -21.73
CA ILE A 182 21.83 26.27 -22.34
C ILE A 182 22.01 26.60 -23.82
N LYS A 183 20.92 26.88 -24.53
CA LYS A 183 20.99 27.29 -25.94
C LYS A 183 21.74 28.61 -26.10
N GLU A 184 21.41 29.63 -25.32
CA GLU A 184 22.11 30.92 -25.32
C GLU A 184 23.61 30.75 -25.03
N LEU A 185 23.97 29.93 -24.04
CA LEU A 185 25.37 29.66 -23.69
C LEU A 185 26.13 28.97 -24.84
N ASN A 186 25.51 28.01 -25.51
CA ASN A 186 26.10 27.32 -26.65
C ASN A 186 26.28 28.27 -27.86
N GLU A 187 25.30 29.13 -28.13
CA GLU A 187 25.39 30.14 -29.17
C GLU A 187 26.52 31.15 -28.87
N ALA A 188 26.61 31.64 -27.63
CA ALA A 188 27.68 32.53 -27.19
C ALA A 188 29.07 31.87 -27.25
N ALA A 189 29.16 30.60 -26.84
CA ALA A 189 30.40 29.82 -26.93
C ALA A 189 30.84 29.62 -28.39
N GLY A 190 29.89 29.35 -29.29
CA GLY A 190 30.15 29.24 -30.73
C GLY A 190 30.65 30.54 -31.34
N GLN A 191 30.03 31.68 -31.01
CA GLN A 191 30.48 33.01 -31.45
C GLN A 191 31.89 33.33 -30.92
N LYS A 192 32.15 33.01 -29.65
CA LYS A 192 33.49 33.17 -29.06
C LYS A 192 34.54 32.32 -29.77
N GLN A 193 34.22 31.07 -30.11
CA GLN A 193 35.14 30.19 -30.82
C GLN A 193 35.44 30.73 -32.22
N GLN A 194 34.41 31.14 -32.98
CA GLN A 194 34.58 31.75 -34.31
C GLN A 194 35.44 33.01 -34.25
N PHE A 195 35.26 33.85 -33.22
CA PHE A 195 36.10 35.02 -33.01
C PHE A 195 37.57 34.64 -32.82
N ILE A 196 37.88 33.66 -31.97
CA ILE A 196 39.25 33.18 -31.72
C ILE A 196 39.88 32.58 -32.99
N ASP A 197 39.12 31.81 -33.75
CA ASP A 197 39.59 31.19 -34.99
C ASP A 197 39.94 32.26 -36.03
N ASN A 198 39.04 33.23 -36.24
CA ASN A 198 39.26 34.35 -37.14
C ASN A 198 40.47 35.20 -36.71
N PHE A 199 40.59 35.50 -35.42
CA PHE A 199 41.72 36.23 -34.86
C PHE A 199 43.05 35.50 -35.10
N THR A 200 43.08 34.19 -34.88
CA THR A 200 44.28 33.36 -35.09
C THR A 200 44.71 33.33 -36.55
N HIS A 201 43.74 33.27 -37.48
CA HIS A 201 44.03 33.34 -38.92
C HIS A 201 44.62 34.69 -39.33
N GLU A 202 44.02 35.79 -38.88
CA GLU A 202 44.50 37.15 -39.18
C GLU A 202 45.86 37.46 -38.56
N LEU A 203 46.22 36.85 -37.42
CA LEU A 203 47.54 36.99 -36.82
C LEU A 203 48.62 36.15 -37.49
N ARG A 204 48.29 34.96 -38.01
CA ARG A 204 49.28 34.04 -38.60
C ARG A 204 49.98 34.65 -39.81
N THR A 205 49.22 35.32 -40.68
CA THR A 205 49.74 35.94 -41.91
C THR A 205 50.82 37.00 -41.65
N PRO A 206 50.56 38.08 -40.89
CA PRO A 206 51.58 39.11 -40.61
C PRO A 206 52.75 38.56 -39.80
N LEU A 207 52.50 37.60 -38.89
CA LEU A 207 53.56 36.98 -38.11
C LEU A 207 54.50 36.14 -38.99
N THR A 208 53.95 35.41 -39.96
CA THR A 208 54.74 34.64 -40.93
C THR A 208 55.61 35.58 -41.78
N SER A 209 55.07 36.72 -42.19
CA SER A 209 55.84 37.75 -42.89
C SER A 209 56.96 38.32 -42.04
N ILE A 210 56.70 38.68 -40.77
CA ILE A 210 57.72 39.19 -39.84
C ILE A 210 58.86 38.16 -39.68
N ILE A 211 58.51 36.89 -39.46
CA ILE A 211 59.50 35.82 -39.33
C ILE A 211 60.31 35.69 -40.62
N GLY A 212 59.67 35.64 -41.79
CA GLY A 212 60.35 35.51 -43.08
C GLY A 212 61.31 36.66 -43.39
N TYR A 213 60.91 37.91 -43.17
CA TYR A 213 61.80 39.07 -43.32
C TYR A 213 62.92 39.08 -42.27
N SER A 214 62.65 38.62 -41.04
CA SER A 214 63.70 38.49 -40.02
C SER A 214 64.75 37.44 -40.38
N GLU A 215 64.35 36.35 -41.06
CA GLU A 215 65.27 35.34 -41.57
C GLU A 215 66.14 35.86 -42.71
N LEU A 216 65.59 36.72 -43.58
CA LEU A 216 66.38 37.41 -44.61
C LEU A 216 67.45 38.30 -43.95
N LEU A 217 67.10 39.05 -42.91
CA LEU A 217 68.05 39.88 -42.15
C LEU A 217 69.21 39.12 -41.51
N LYS A 218 69.08 37.79 -41.31
CA LYS A 218 70.13 36.95 -40.72
C LYS A 218 71.13 36.40 -41.74
N ARG A 219 70.96 36.64 -43.03
CA ARG A 219 71.87 36.16 -44.09
C ARG A 219 73.12 37.04 -44.19
N GLN A 220 74.28 36.43 -44.46
CA GLN A 220 75.58 37.13 -44.49
C GLN A 220 75.82 37.95 -45.78
N ASP A 221 75.04 37.72 -46.83
CA ASP A 221 75.17 38.28 -48.17
C ASP A 221 74.11 39.35 -48.50
N LEU A 222 73.52 39.97 -47.47
CA LEU A 222 72.39 40.89 -47.67
C LEU A 222 72.83 42.26 -48.21
N THR A 223 72.27 42.66 -49.35
CA THR A 223 72.44 44.02 -49.89
C THR A 223 71.72 45.06 -49.03
N GLN A 224 72.22 46.30 -49.01
CA GLN A 224 71.63 47.40 -48.23
C GLN A 224 70.17 47.72 -48.60
N GLU A 225 69.79 47.51 -49.86
CA GLU A 225 68.40 47.66 -50.33
C GLU A 225 67.48 46.61 -49.68
N ASN A 226 67.83 45.32 -49.78
CA ASN A 226 67.08 44.22 -49.14
C ASN A 226 67.04 44.32 -47.61
N PHE A 227 68.07 44.87 -46.99
CA PHE A 227 68.06 45.18 -45.55
C PHE A 227 66.93 46.17 -45.22
N GLN A 228 66.82 47.27 -45.97
CA GLN A 228 65.78 48.27 -45.72
C GLN A 228 64.37 47.78 -46.05
N ILE A 229 64.21 47.03 -47.13
CA ILE A 229 62.92 46.40 -47.46
C ILE A 229 62.47 45.46 -46.33
N SER A 230 63.39 44.65 -45.79
CA SER A 230 63.05 43.70 -44.72
C SER A 230 62.66 44.40 -43.41
N ILE A 231 63.38 45.46 -43.02
CA ILE A 231 63.04 46.28 -41.84
C ILE A 231 61.69 47.00 -42.01
N ASP A 232 61.43 47.62 -43.17
CA ASP A 232 60.16 48.31 -43.43
C ASP A 232 58.98 47.35 -43.36
N ASN A 233 59.10 46.16 -43.96
CA ASN A 233 58.04 45.16 -43.91
C ASN A 233 57.80 44.61 -42.50
N ILE A 234 58.85 44.33 -41.72
CA ILE A 234 58.68 43.92 -40.30
C ILE A 234 57.96 45.00 -39.52
N TYR A 235 58.36 46.26 -39.67
CA TYR A 235 57.73 47.39 -38.99
C TYR A 235 56.25 47.54 -39.39
N ARG A 236 55.96 47.46 -40.69
CA ARG A 236 54.60 47.57 -41.24
C ARG A 236 53.69 46.46 -40.73
N GLU A 237 54.15 45.20 -40.74
CA GLU A 237 53.35 44.08 -40.24
C GLU A 237 53.20 44.12 -38.71
N GLY A 238 54.23 44.58 -37.97
CA GLY A 238 54.11 44.84 -36.53
C GLY A 238 53.05 45.90 -36.22
N LYS A 239 53.01 46.99 -37.00
CA LYS A 239 51.95 48.01 -36.91
C LYS A 239 50.58 47.48 -37.29
N ARG A 240 50.50 46.59 -38.29
CA ARG A 240 49.26 45.92 -38.68
C ARG A 240 48.71 45.04 -37.57
N ILE A 241 49.56 44.23 -36.92
CA ILE A 241 49.17 43.41 -35.75
C ILE A 241 48.68 44.30 -34.61
N GLN A 242 49.37 45.41 -34.34
CA GLN A 242 48.95 46.37 -33.31
C GLN A 242 47.54 46.90 -33.59
N HIS A 243 47.26 47.37 -34.81
CA HIS A 243 45.93 47.85 -35.18
C HIS A 243 44.86 46.76 -35.17
N LEU A 244 45.21 45.53 -35.56
CA LEU A 244 44.31 44.39 -35.49
C LEU A 244 43.92 44.09 -34.04
N ALA A 245 44.89 44.06 -33.11
CA ALA A 245 44.64 43.85 -31.69
C ALA A 245 43.78 44.96 -31.07
N GLU A 246 44.05 46.23 -31.40
CA GLU A 246 43.25 47.39 -30.94
C GLU A 246 41.80 47.35 -31.46
N SER A 247 41.60 46.91 -32.70
CA SER A 247 40.27 46.79 -33.31
C SER A 247 39.47 45.63 -32.70
N MET A 248 40.13 44.51 -32.41
CA MET A 248 39.54 43.32 -31.78
C MET A 248 39.12 43.58 -30.32
N LEU A 249 39.93 44.31 -29.55
CA LEU A 249 39.63 44.70 -28.16
C LEU A 249 38.42 45.63 -28.01
N LYS A 250 37.99 46.31 -29.08
CA LYS A 250 36.77 47.13 -29.09
C LYS A 250 35.48 46.37 -29.38
N LEU A 251 35.58 45.13 -29.88
CA LEU A 251 34.43 44.30 -30.27
C LEU A 251 33.97 43.32 -29.17
N VAL A 252 34.75 43.16 -28.10
CA VAL A 252 34.43 42.34 -26.91
C VAL A 252 34.00 43.26 -25.78
#